data_AF-A0A520J9V1-F1
#
_entry.id   AF-A0A520J9V1-F1
#
_cell.length_a   1.000
_cell.length_b   1.000
_cell.length_c   1.000
_cell.angle_alpha   90.00
_cell.angle_beta   90.00
_cell.angle_gamma   90.00
#
_symmetry.space_group_name_H-M   'P 1'
#
loop_
_entity.id
_entity.type
_entity.pdbx_description
1 polymer ?
#
loop_
_entity_poly.entity_id
_entity_poly.type
_entity_poly.pdbx_seq_one_letter_code
_entity_poly.pdbx_strand_id
1 'polypeptide(L)' 'RHWLEKFLVRFFATSQFKRSAMPNGPKVSAGGSLSPRGDWRAPSDGTADVWLRELRANLP' A
#
# COMPACT_ATOMS: atom_id res chain seq x y z
N ARG A 1 3.23 -3.70 17.14
CA ARG A 1 2.09 -2.94 16.54
C ARG A 1 2.48 -1.64 15.81
N HIS A 2 3.25 -0.73 16.43
CA HIS A 2 3.51 0.63 15.90
C HIS A 2 3.94 0.72 14.42
N TRP A 3 4.91 -0.10 14.00
CA TRP A 3 5.43 -0.04 12.62
C TRP A 3 4.44 -0.58 11.59
N LEU A 4 3.72 -1.65 11.92
CA LEU A 4 2.70 -2.21 11.04
C LEU A 4 1.55 -1.21 10.86
N GLU A 5 1.11 -0.55 11.92
CA GLU A 5 0.09 0.50 11.85
C GLU A 5 0.50 1.63 10.89
N LYS A 6 1.74 2.14 11.04
CA LYS A 6 2.32 3.14 10.14
C LYS A 6 2.40 2.64 8.69
N PHE A 7 2.78 1.38 8.48
CA PHE A 7 2.81 0.78 7.15
C PHE A 7 1.42 0.77 6.53
N LEU A 8 0.40 0.28 7.24
CA LEU A 8 -0.97 0.20 6.73
C LEU A 8 -1.49 1.56 6.29
N VAL A 9 -1.33 2.59 7.13
CA VAL A 9 -1.73 3.96 6.80
C VAL A 9 -0.98 4.47 5.57
N ARG A 10 0.35 4.33 5.54
CA ARG A 10 1.15 4.87 4.44
C ARG A 10 0.88 4.13 3.13
N PHE A 11 0.77 2.82 3.18
CA PHE A 11 0.71 1.97 2.01
C PHE A 11 -0.67 2.03 1.33
N PHE A 12 -1.76 1.96 2.12
CA PHE A 12 -3.12 1.88 1.61
C PHE A 12 -3.85 3.22 1.52
N ALA A 13 -3.54 4.20 2.39
CA ALA A 13 -4.24 5.48 2.40
C ALA A 13 -3.44 6.63 1.77
N THR A 14 -2.17 6.84 2.16
CA THR A 14 -1.50 8.13 1.85
C THR A 14 -0.47 8.11 0.73
N SER A 15 0.09 6.94 0.36
CA SER A 15 1.17 6.90 -0.65
C SER A 15 0.71 6.53 -2.05
N GLN A 16 -0.54 6.07 -2.22
CA GLN A 16 -0.98 5.53 -3.51
C GLN A 16 -0.99 6.58 -4.62
N PHE A 17 -1.40 7.82 -4.33
CA PHE A 17 -1.39 8.91 -5.32
C PHE A 17 0.00 9.16 -5.94
N LYS A 18 1.07 8.98 -5.15
CA LYS A 18 2.46 9.15 -5.63
C LYS A 18 2.86 8.07 -6.63
N ARG A 19 2.25 6.90 -6.54
CA ARG A 19 2.52 5.76 -7.44
C ARG A 19 1.74 5.87 -8.75
N SER A 20 0.58 6.52 -8.74
CA SER A 20 -0.30 6.65 -9.91
C SER A 20 0.37 7.31 -11.13
N ALA A 21 1.42 8.12 -10.91
CA ALA A 21 2.17 8.81 -11.96
C ALA A 21 3.68 8.47 -11.95
N MET A 22 4.06 7.27 -11.51
CA MET A 22 5.48 6.88 -11.46
C MET A 22 6.09 6.62 -12.86
N PRO A 23 7.38 6.94 -13.08
CA PRO A 23 8.05 6.73 -14.35
C PRO A 23 8.18 5.24 -14.72
N ASN A 24 8.57 4.97 -15.97
CA ASN A 24 8.85 3.61 -16.44
C ASN A 24 10.05 3.01 -15.71
N GLY A 25 10.00 1.70 -15.46
CA GLY A 25 11.12 0.93 -14.92
C GLY A 25 10.81 -0.57 -14.97
N PRO A 26 11.83 -1.44 -15.09
CA PRO A 26 11.62 -2.88 -15.14
C PRO A 26 11.28 -3.42 -13.74
N LYS A 27 10.37 -4.40 -13.69
CA LYS A 27 10.16 -5.22 -12.48
C LYS A 27 11.38 -6.13 -12.28
N VAL A 28 11.89 -6.18 -11.05
CA VAL A 28 13.09 -6.98 -10.71
C VAL A 28 12.78 -8.17 -9.82
N SER A 29 11.87 -8.01 -8.84
CA SER A 29 11.53 -9.07 -7.89
C SER A 29 10.31 -9.89 -8.35
N ALA A 30 10.37 -11.20 -8.13
CA ALA A 30 9.25 -12.11 -8.35
C ALA A 30 8.04 -11.76 -7.46
N GLY A 31 8.29 -11.21 -6.26
CA GLY A 31 7.25 -10.81 -5.30
C GLY A 31 6.41 -9.61 -5.72
N GLY A 32 6.73 -8.95 -6.84
CA GLY A 32 5.95 -7.84 -7.38
C GLY A 32 6.72 -6.51 -7.44
N SER A 33 6.06 -5.53 -8.04
CA SER A 33 6.44 -4.13 -8.12
C SER A 33 5.26 -3.24 -7.75
N LEU A 34 5.48 -1.94 -7.59
CA LEU A 34 4.42 -0.99 -7.22
C LEU A 34 3.90 -0.16 -8.40
N SER A 35 4.11 -0.63 -9.63
CA SER A 35 3.65 0.04 -10.84
C SER A 35 2.12 0.02 -10.93
N PRO A 36 1.44 1.18 -11.13
CA PRO A 36 0.00 1.23 -11.39
C PRO A 36 -0.38 0.60 -12.74
N ARG A 37 0.61 0.31 -13.58
CA ARG A 37 0.48 -0.33 -14.88
C ARG A 37 0.80 -1.83 -14.85
N GLY A 38 1.16 -2.35 -13.69
CA GLY A 38 1.56 -3.75 -13.49
C GLY A 38 0.90 -4.34 -12.25
N ASP A 39 1.72 -4.81 -11.31
CA ASP A 39 1.26 -5.65 -10.20
C ASP A 39 0.37 -4.92 -9.18
N TRP A 40 0.46 -3.59 -9.04
CA TRP A 40 -0.23 -2.86 -7.97
C TRP A 40 -1.20 -1.81 -8.49
N ARG A 41 -2.48 -2.19 -8.58
CA ARG A 41 -3.59 -1.33 -9.04
C ARG A 41 -4.51 -1.01 -7.87
N ALA A 42 -4.44 0.23 -7.36
CA ALA A 42 -5.23 0.68 -6.23
C ALA A 42 -5.69 2.14 -6.39
N PRO A 43 -6.85 2.52 -5.82
CA PRO A 43 -7.37 3.88 -5.85
C PRO A 43 -6.47 4.85 -5.06
N SER A 44 -6.32 6.08 -5.56
CA SER A 44 -5.48 7.09 -4.88
C SER A 44 -6.13 7.70 -3.64
N ASP A 45 -7.44 7.50 -3.50
CA ASP A 45 -8.35 7.97 -2.46
C ASP A 45 -8.86 6.81 -1.56
N GLY A 46 -8.15 5.67 -1.54
CA GLY A 46 -8.46 4.54 -0.67
C GLY A 46 -8.22 4.83 0.83
N THR A 47 -8.79 4.00 1.71
CA THR A 47 -8.59 4.08 3.18
C THR A 47 -7.90 2.82 3.73
N ALA A 48 -7.34 2.93 4.94
CA ALA A 48 -6.68 1.81 5.64
C ALA A 48 -7.57 1.22 6.76
N ASP A 49 -8.82 1.64 6.89
CA ASP A 49 -9.63 1.43 8.09
C ASP A 49 -9.89 -0.04 8.39
N VAL A 50 -10.17 -0.84 7.35
CA VAL A 50 -10.41 -2.28 7.50
C VAL A 50 -9.20 -2.98 8.11
N TRP A 51 -7.99 -2.64 7.64
CA TRP A 51 -6.75 -3.22 8.12
C TRP A 51 -6.38 -2.73 9.53
N LEU A 52 -6.63 -1.44 9.83
CA LEU A 52 -6.40 -0.89 11.16
C LEU A 52 -7.37 -1.46 12.20
N ARG A 53 -8.61 -1.74 11.81
CA ARG A 53 -9.59 -2.42 12.67
C ARG A 53 -9.12 -3.84 12.99
N GLU A 54 -8.67 -4.57 11.99
CA GLU A 54 -8.18 -5.94 12.15
C GLU A 54 -6.89 -6.01 12.98
N LEU A 55 -5.94 -5.11 12.72
CA LEU A 55 -4.72 -4.96 13.52
C LEU A 55 -5.04 -4.74 15.01
N ARG A 56 -6.05 -3.91 15.32
CA ARG A 56 -6.46 -3.61 16.70
C ARG A 56 -7.20 -4.77 17.37
N ALA A 57 -7.93 -5.57 16.61
CA ALA A 57 -8.71 -6.69 17.14
C ALA A 57 -7.86 -7.93 17.42
N ASN A 58 -6.84 -8.19 16.60
CA ASN A 58 -6.16 -9.49 16.56
C ASN A 58 -4.69 -9.49 16.98
N LEU A 59 -4.06 -8.32 17.15
CA LEU A 59 -2.65 -8.23 17.53
C LEU A 59 -2.49 -7.44 18.84
N PRO A 60 -1.73 -7.98 19.81
CA PRO A 60 -1.45 -7.29 21.06
C PRO A 60 -0.64 -5.99 20.85
#